data_AF-A0A7S2DZB0-F1
#
_entry.id   AF-A0A7S2DZB0-F1
#
_cell.length_a   1.000
_cell.length_b   1.000
_cell.length_c   1.000
_cell.angle_alpha   90.00
_cell.angle_beta   90.00
_cell.angle_gamma   90.00
#
_symmetry.space_group_name_H-M   'P 1'
#
loop_
_entity.id
_entity.type
_entity.pdbx_description
1 polymer ?
#
loop_
_entity_poly.entity_id
_entity_poly.type
_entity_poly.pdbx_seq_one_letter_code
_entity_poly.pdbx_strand_id
1 'polypeptide(L)'
;TGLKRPGEARASREAEDGEQSTTPALGQGREGCLESGCHGARASAVNWILRELRPVSFRFRSGPEAKMARYGFVAQELERVLPDMVRTHKDAKHVVYQDMVAVLTLAAQVQHDR
;
A
#
# COMPACT_ATOMS: atom_id res chain seq x y z
N THR A 1 -36.30 5.07 45.35
CA THR A 1 -36.29 3.71 44.75
C THR A 1 -35.66 3.85 43.37
N GLY A 2 -34.35 3.66 43.15
CA GLY A 2 -33.48 2.59 43.62
C GLY A 2 -33.37 1.52 42.53
N LEU A 3 -32.15 1.35 41.99
CA LEU A 3 -31.66 0.25 41.11
C LEU A 3 -31.92 0.40 39.60
N LYS A 4 -31.01 0.09 38.67
CA LYS A 4 -29.58 -0.27 38.68
C LYS A 4 -29.15 -0.36 37.20
N ARG A 5 -27.99 0.19 36.85
CA ARG A 5 -27.36 0.05 35.51
C ARG A 5 -26.88 -1.40 35.28
N PRO A 6 -27.00 -1.92 34.05
CA PRO A 6 -26.00 -2.81 33.46
C PRO A 6 -25.59 -2.27 32.08
N GLY A 7 -24.40 -2.44 31.55
CA GLY A 7 -23.23 -3.21 31.93
C GLY A 7 -22.24 -2.99 30.78
N GLU A 8 -21.07 -2.50 31.12
CA GLU A 8 -19.94 -2.18 30.26
C GLU A 8 -19.46 -3.47 29.54
N ALA A 9 -19.61 -3.54 28.22
CA ALA A 9 -18.98 -4.60 27.42
C ALA A 9 -17.52 -4.22 27.18
N ARG A 10 -16.67 -4.51 28.18
CA ARG A 10 -15.20 -4.58 28.02
C ARG A 10 -14.87 -5.62 26.97
N ALA A 11 -14.34 -5.20 25.82
CA ALA A 11 -13.59 -6.09 24.95
C ALA A 11 -12.29 -6.45 25.66
N SER A 12 -12.27 -7.66 26.22
CA SER A 12 -11.09 -8.27 26.83
C SER A 12 -9.98 -8.40 25.78
N ARG A 13 -8.85 -7.79 26.11
CA ARG A 13 -7.54 -8.01 25.50
C ARG A 13 -6.99 -9.27 26.14
N GLU A 14 -6.99 -10.38 25.40
CA GLU A 14 -6.26 -11.58 25.78
C GLU A 14 -4.83 -11.43 25.27
N ALA A 15 -3.93 -11.41 26.23
CA ALA A 15 -2.50 -11.50 26.05
C ALA A 15 -2.15 -12.98 25.96
N GLU A 16 -1.44 -13.37 24.90
CA GLU A 16 -0.72 -14.63 24.85
C GLU A 16 0.75 -14.29 25.09
N ASP A 17 1.19 -14.59 26.31
CA ASP A 17 2.60 -14.64 26.72
C ASP A 17 3.25 -15.84 26.03
N GLY A 18 4.26 -15.55 25.21
CA GLY A 18 5.08 -16.53 24.50
C GLY A 18 6.55 -16.19 24.70
N GLU A 19 7.02 -16.47 25.90
CA GLU A 19 8.40 -16.37 26.35
C GLU A 19 9.30 -17.33 25.54
N GLN A 20 10.25 -16.80 24.77
CA GLN A 20 11.47 -17.54 24.43
C GLN A 20 12.67 -16.62 24.63
N SER A 21 13.42 -17.01 25.66
CA SER A 21 14.58 -16.34 26.23
C SER A 21 15.85 -16.58 25.41
N THR A 22 16.86 -15.74 25.69
CA THR A 22 18.30 -15.99 25.51
C THR A 22 18.96 -15.52 24.21
N THR A 23 19.51 -14.29 24.27
CA THR A 23 20.74 -13.88 23.60
C THR A 23 21.95 -14.64 24.17
N PRO A 24 23.01 -14.92 23.37
CA PRO A 24 24.14 -13.98 23.36
C PRO A 24 24.89 -13.83 22.01
N ALA A 25 25.30 -12.57 21.80
CA ALA A 25 26.59 -12.06 21.32
C ALA A 25 27.46 -12.78 20.26
N LEU A 26 27.95 -11.90 19.36
CA LEU A 26 29.22 -11.90 18.64
C LEU A 26 29.36 -12.71 17.34
N GLY A 27 29.28 -11.96 16.25
CA GLY A 27 29.80 -12.29 14.92
C GLY A 27 29.85 -11.04 14.06
N GLN A 28 30.70 -10.08 14.43
CA GLN A 28 31.01 -8.90 13.60
C GLN A 28 31.66 -9.35 12.29
N GLY A 29 30.83 -9.51 11.25
CA GLY A 29 31.23 -9.81 9.88
C GLY A 29 30.73 -8.73 8.93
N ARG A 30 31.41 -7.57 8.96
CA ARG A 30 31.69 -6.66 7.84
C ARG A 30 30.64 -6.58 6.70
N GLU A 31 29.60 -5.77 6.84
CA GLU A 31 29.01 -5.01 5.72
C GLU A 31 28.45 -3.68 6.24
N GLY A 32 29.35 -2.69 6.38
CA GLY A 32 28.93 -1.30 6.46
C GLY A 32 28.51 -0.84 5.07
N CYS A 33 27.22 -0.90 4.79
CA CYS A 33 26.63 -0.16 3.67
C CYS A 33 25.71 0.90 4.26
N LEU A 34 25.99 2.16 3.91
CA LEU A 34 25.42 3.35 4.53
C LEU A 34 23.89 3.40 4.29
N GLU A 35 23.11 3.30 5.37
CA GLU A 35 21.63 3.33 5.35
C GLU A 35 21.03 4.65 4.81
N SER A 36 21.85 5.68 4.59
CA SER A 36 21.40 6.96 4.03
C SER A 36 21.40 6.98 2.48
N GLY A 37 22.20 6.14 1.82
CA GLY A 37 22.30 6.10 0.35
C GLY A 37 21.11 5.41 -0.33
N CYS A 38 20.54 4.40 0.30
CA CYS A 38 19.39 3.65 -0.22
C CYS A 38 18.07 4.41 -0.11
N HIS A 39 17.91 5.29 0.88
CA HIS A 39 16.73 6.15 1.00
C HIS A 39 16.60 7.12 -0.17
N GLY A 40 17.72 7.74 -0.60
CA GLY A 40 17.76 8.60 -1.78
C GLY A 40 17.44 7.86 -3.08
N ALA A 41 17.98 6.64 -3.24
CA ALA A 41 17.72 5.78 -4.40
C ALA A 41 16.24 5.34 -4.46
N ARG A 42 15.66 4.95 -3.32
CA ARG A 42 14.23 4.60 -3.20
C ARG A 42 13.33 5.80 -3.49
N ALA A 43 13.66 6.98 -2.98
CA ALA A 43 12.92 8.21 -3.25
C ALA A 43 12.97 8.60 -4.73
N SER A 44 14.12 8.42 -5.38
CA SER A 44 14.26 8.60 -6.83
C SER A 44 13.43 7.58 -7.61
N ALA A 45 13.46 6.32 -7.18
CA ALA A 45 12.68 5.22 -7.75
C ALA A 45 11.17 5.52 -7.72
N VAL A 46 10.67 5.88 -6.54
CA VAL A 46 9.26 6.19 -6.36
C VAL A 46 8.85 7.44 -7.13
N ASN A 47 9.70 8.48 -7.17
CA ASN A 47 9.40 9.70 -7.91
C ASN A 47 9.31 9.45 -9.42
N TRP A 48 10.16 8.60 -10.01
CA TRP A 48 10.01 8.28 -11.44
C TRP A 48 8.70 7.54 -11.71
N ILE A 49 8.32 6.58 -10.85
CA ILE A 49 7.07 5.81 -10.98
C ILE A 49 5.88 6.76 -10.95
N LEU A 50 5.82 7.67 -9.97
CA LEU A 50 4.72 8.62 -9.85
C LEU A 50 4.58 9.54 -11.05
N ARG A 51 5.69 9.88 -11.73
CA ARG A 51 5.67 10.74 -12.94
C ARG A 51 5.15 9.99 -14.16
N GLU A 52 5.34 8.68 -14.20
CA GLU A 52 4.86 7.85 -15.30
C GLU A 52 3.37 7.47 -15.14
N LEU A 53 2.86 7.45 -13.90
CA LEU A 53 1.45 7.24 -13.61
C LEU A 53 0.60 8.43 -14.06
N ARG A 54 -0.10 8.28 -15.19
CA ARG A 54 -1.04 9.29 -15.70
C ARG A 54 -2.49 8.90 -15.37
N PRO A 55 -3.13 9.58 -14.40
CA PRO A 55 -4.56 9.37 -14.17
C PRO A 55 -5.37 9.94 -15.34
N VAL A 56 -6.41 9.21 -15.74
CA VAL A 56 -7.34 9.59 -16.81
C VAL A 56 -8.77 9.67 -16.28
N SER A 57 -9.59 10.47 -16.95
CA SER A 57 -11.05 10.42 -16.77
C SER A 57 -11.69 9.60 -17.89
N PHE A 58 -12.63 8.73 -17.54
CA PHE A 58 -13.32 7.88 -18.50
C PHE A 58 -14.78 7.68 -18.11
N ARG A 59 -15.57 7.16 -19.05
CA ARG A 59 -16.96 6.77 -18.84
C ARG A 59 -17.14 5.37 -19.41
N PHE A 60 -17.97 4.55 -18.77
CA PHE A 60 -18.32 3.26 -19.36
C PHE A 60 -19.20 3.47 -20.59
N ARG A 61 -19.00 2.60 -21.59
CA ARG A 61 -19.80 2.63 -22.82
C ARG A 61 -21.26 2.24 -22.58
N SER A 62 -21.53 1.43 -21.56
CA SER A 62 -22.87 0.91 -21.25
C SER A 62 -23.00 0.60 -19.76
N GLY A 63 -24.24 0.50 -19.28
CA GLY A 63 -24.56 0.22 -17.87
C GLY A 63 -24.96 1.47 -17.07
N PRO A 64 -25.42 1.27 -15.82
CA PRO A 64 -25.88 2.36 -14.95
C PRO A 64 -24.79 3.40 -14.66
N GLU A 65 -23.52 2.99 -14.76
CA GLU A 65 -22.35 3.81 -14.48
C GLU A 65 -21.89 4.64 -15.70
N ALA A 66 -22.46 4.43 -16.88
CA ALA A 66 -22.09 5.13 -18.11
C ALA A 66 -22.32 6.66 -18.04
N LYS A 67 -23.27 7.08 -17.20
CA LYS A 67 -23.61 8.50 -17.03
C LYS A 67 -22.58 9.26 -16.19
N MET A 68 -21.80 8.58 -15.36
CA MET A 68 -20.85 9.21 -14.43
C MET A 68 -19.42 9.19 -15.00
N ALA A 69 -18.72 10.33 -14.91
CA ALA A 69 -17.29 10.37 -15.17
C ALA A 69 -16.55 9.72 -13.99
N ARG A 70 -15.64 8.79 -14.28
CA ARG A 70 -14.75 8.17 -13.31
C ARG A 70 -13.32 8.59 -13.58
N TYR A 71 -12.55 8.66 -12.50
CA TYR A 71 -11.10 8.83 -12.58
C TYR A 71 -10.44 7.50 -12.28
N GLY A 72 -9.38 7.19 -13.02
CA GLY A 72 -8.65 5.95 -12.83
C GLY A 72 -7.46 5.87 -13.77
N PHE A 73 -7.07 4.64 -14.08
CA PHE A 73 -5.91 4.33 -14.91
C PHE A 73 -6.32 3.36 -16.01
N VAL A 74 -5.63 3.44 -17.14
CA VAL A 74 -5.78 2.47 -18.22
C VAL A 74 -4.87 1.27 -17.91
N ALA A 75 -5.46 0.09 -17.75
CA ALA A 75 -4.73 -1.12 -17.35
C ALA A 75 -3.60 -1.47 -18.33
N GLN A 76 -3.79 -1.25 -19.64
CA GLN A 76 -2.81 -1.51 -20.69
C GLN A 76 -1.60 -0.58 -20.62
N GLU A 77 -1.79 0.65 -20.15
CA GLU A 77 -0.69 1.60 -19.96
C GLU A 77 0.05 1.27 -18.67
N LEU A 78 -0.70 1.01 -17.59
CA LEU A 78 -0.14 0.66 -16.29
C LEU A 78 0.70 -0.61 -16.34
N GLU A 79 0.28 -1.61 -17.11
CA GLU A 79 1.02 -2.87 -17.29
C GLU A 79 2.44 -2.66 -17.83
N ARG A 80 2.68 -1.64 -18.66
CA ARG A 80 4.00 -1.34 -19.22
C ARG A 80 4.97 -0.79 -18.18
N VAL A 81 4.43 -0.21 -17.10
CA VAL A 81 5.19 0.49 -16.06
C VAL A 81 5.27 -0.36 -14.78
N LEU A 82 4.15 -0.94 -14.36
CA LEU A 82 3.95 -1.73 -13.14
C LEU A 82 3.10 -2.97 -13.46
N PRO A 83 3.70 -4.03 -14.06
CA PRO A 83 2.97 -5.22 -14.46
C PRO A 83 2.33 -5.96 -13.27
N ASP A 84 2.95 -5.91 -12.08
CA ASP A 84 2.45 -6.60 -10.88
C ASP A 84 1.08 -6.09 -10.38
N MET A 85 0.76 -4.84 -10.74
CA MET A 85 -0.49 -4.16 -10.36
C MET A 85 -1.65 -4.47 -11.31
N VAL A 86 -1.39 -5.20 -12.40
CA VAL A 86 -2.40 -5.54 -13.42
C VAL A 86 -2.67 -7.03 -13.39
N ARG A 87 -3.94 -7.40 -13.37
CA ARG A 87 -4.39 -8.79 -13.43
C ARG A 87 -5.22 -9.00 -14.68
N THR A 88 -4.95 -10.09 -15.37
CA THR A 88 -5.70 -10.48 -16.56
C THR A 88 -6.68 -11.57 -16.19
N HIS A 89 -7.97 -11.36 -16.52
CA HIS A 89 -9.02 -12.34 -16.30
C HIS A 89 -9.97 -12.34 -17.50
N LYS A 90 -10.14 -13.51 -18.15
CA LYS A 90 -11.03 -13.69 -19.32
C LYS A 90 -10.86 -12.59 -20.37
N ASP A 91 -9.61 -12.35 -20.77
CA ASP A 91 -9.19 -11.35 -21.77
C ASP A 91 -9.38 -9.87 -21.37
N ALA A 92 -9.90 -9.59 -20.19
CA ALA A 92 -9.96 -8.25 -19.61
C ALA A 92 -8.78 -8.01 -18.67
N LYS A 93 -8.18 -6.81 -18.78
CA LYS A 93 -7.13 -6.35 -17.85
C LYS A 93 -7.76 -5.48 -16.77
N HIS A 94 -7.42 -5.79 -15.52
CA HIS A 94 -7.94 -5.14 -14.33
C HIS A 94 -6.78 -4.58 -13.51
N VAL A 95 -7.00 -3.43 -12.89
CA VAL A 95 -6.03 -2.81 -11.98
C VAL A 95 -6.33 -3.23 -10.54
N VAL A 96 -5.30 -3.65 -9.81
CA VAL A 96 -5.38 -3.97 -8.39
C VAL A 96 -5.23 -2.69 -7.58
N TYR A 97 -6.35 -2.04 -7.30
CA TYR A 97 -6.35 -0.75 -6.60
C TYR A 97 -5.82 -0.81 -5.17
N GLN A 98 -5.91 -1.96 -4.50
CA GLN A 98 -5.41 -2.13 -3.13
C GLN A 98 -3.89 -1.90 -3.07
N ASP A 99 -3.15 -2.55 -3.96
CA ASP A 99 -1.69 -2.42 -4.05
C ASP A 99 -1.28 -1.03 -4.54
N MET A 100 -2.05 -0.42 -5.44
CA MET A 100 -1.82 0.97 -5.86
C MET A 100 -1.89 1.95 -4.69
N VAL A 101 -2.90 1.81 -3.81
CA VAL A 101 -3.03 2.68 -2.64
C VAL A 101 -1.81 2.52 -1.72
N ALA A 102 -1.33 1.29 -1.51
CA ALA A 102 -0.14 1.04 -0.69
C ALA A 102 1.11 1.75 -1.26
N VAL A 103 1.33 1.67 -2.58
CA VAL A 103 2.44 2.36 -3.25
C VAL A 103 2.31 3.88 -3.14
N LEU A 104 1.11 4.42 -3.34
CA LEU A 104 0.85 5.86 -3.23
C LEU A 104 1.07 6.37 -1.80
N THR A 105 0.61 5.62 -0.78
CA THR A 105 0.83 5.96 0.62
C THR A 105 2.31 5.93 0.97
N LEU A 106 3.03 4.90 0.52
CA LEU A 106 4.48 4.84 0.70
C LEU A 106 5.17 6.03 0.02
N ALA A 107 4.73 6.39 -1.17
CA ALA A 107 5.30 7.51 -1.90
C ALA A 107 5.04 8.85 -1.21
N ALA A 108 3.85 9.04 -0.64
CA ALA A 108 3.51 10.21 0.15
C ALA A 108 4.42 10.33 1.38
N GLN A 109 4.70 9.22 2.10
CA GLN A 109 5.64 9.23 3.23
C GLN A 109 7.03 9.71 2.81
N VAL A 110 7.56 9.15 1.71
CA VAL A 110 8.88 9.53 1.18
C VAL A 110 8.95 10.99 0.72
N GLN A 111 7.82 11.59 0.33
CA GLN A 111 7.74 13.03 0.02
C GLN A 111 7.71 13.90 1.28
N HIS A 112 7.05 13.45 2.35
CA HIS A 112 6.97 14.16 3.63
C HIS A 112 8.26 14.10 4.45
N ASP A 113 9.07 13.06 4.27
CA ASP A 113 10.36 12.91 4.95
C ASP A 113 11.49 13.80 4.36
N ARG A 114 11.20 14.54 3.29
CA ARG A 114 12.08 15.57 2.71
C ARG A 114 11.72 16.96 3.20
#